data_AF-A0A7W1N931-F1
#
_entry.id   AF-A0A7W1N931-F1
#
_cell.length_a   1.000
_cell.length_b   1.000
_cell.length_c   1.000
_cell.angle_alpha   90.00
_cell.angle_beta   90.00
_cell.angle_gamma   90.00
#
_symmetry.space_group_name_H-M   'P 1'
#
loop_
_entity.id
_entity.type
_entity.pdbx_description
1 polymer ?
#
loop_
_entity_poly.entity_id
_entity_poly.type
_entity_poly.pdbx_seq_one_letter_code
_entity_poly.pdbx_strand_id
1 'polypeptide(L)'
;MNRARKGTVLILVAGIAAIIATVASAFLLRMRADVEEMAIAEREAQARIMLIAACTYVQESSRLGYDVGAPAGKHREAFGWIDVRDGATGPRGEDWSAPIGFDAFFSTIAVEDRDGDGAPDRPAWPAMRGVARCPMFVHERPPYATELTTAYNPIANAGPDYGMPYLRKPDPLSVIKAPTPDAKIRAWAGDALPRANSTGLSWFRVRREDAATFVVTCGAGATQGFMDWEEVEGMGATGIFGGDRVAFDQLLAGETRTWYRIEWSAAVAPSEVHNVANALNSGSAIDQYLSFPMNTSDVPQGKAMRSQAHCINMGGTIRWVQRLRQPPTHW
;
A
#
# COMPACT_ATOMS: atom_id res chain seq x y z
N MET A 1 68.10 -32.10 -21.03
CA MET A 1 67.04 -31.16 -21.49
C MET A 1 67.58 -29.74 -21.51
N ASN A 2 67.72 -29.14 -22.70
CA ASN A 2 68.36 -27.84 -22.92
C ASN A 2 67.61 -26.68 -22.23
N ARG A 3 68.35 -25.77 -21.57
CA ARG A 3 67.82 -24.58 -20.87
C ARG A 3 66.88 -23.73 -21.74
N ALA A 4 67.13 -23.66 -23.05
CA ALA A 4 66.28 -22.96 -24.01
C ALA A 4 64.83 -23.46 -24.01
N ARG A 5 64.59 -24.78 -23.95
CA ARG A 5 63.23 -25.35 -23.94
C ARG A 5 62.45 -24.98 -22.66
N LYS A 6 63.14 -24.89 -21.53
CA LYS A 6 62.52 -24.48 -20.25
C LYS A 6 62.06 -23.01 -20.30
N GLY A 7 62.86 -22.14 -20.92
CA GLY A 7 62.50 -20.73 -21.11
C GLY A 7 61.25 -20.56 -21.99
N THR A 8 61.18 -21.28 -23.12
CA THR A 8 60.01 -21.22 -24.00
C THR A 8 58.72 -21.68 -23.32
N VAL A 9 58.77 -22.78 -22.54
CA VAL A 9 57.59 -23.27 -21.80
C VAL A 9 57.12 -22.24 -20.77
N LEU A 10 58.05 -21.59 -20.06
CA LEU A 10 57.69 -20.59 -19.05
C LEU A 10 57.02 -19.35 -19.68
N ILE A 11 57.51 -18.90 -20.84
CA ILE A 11 56.90 -17.79 -21.59
C ILE A 11 55.48 -18.18 -22.06
N LEU A 12 55.28 -19.40 -22.57
CA LEU A 12 53.97 -19.87 -23.01
C LEU A 12 52.98 -19.96 -21.85
N VAL A 13 53.38 -20.53 -20.71
CA VAL A 13 52.52 -20.65 -19.52
C VAL A 13 52.19 -19.26 -18.97
N ALA A 14 53.17 -18.38 -18.85
CA ALA A 14 52.93 -17.00 -18.41
C ALA A 14 52.01 -16.24 -19.37
N GLY A 15 52.19 -16.41 -20.69
CA GLY A 15 51.32 -15.81 -21.70
C GLY A 15 49.88 -16.33 -21.63
N ILE A 16 49.69 -17.65 -21.53
CA ILE A 16 48.35 -18.25 -21.38
C ILE A 16 47.69 -17.80 -20.08
N ALA A 17 48.43 -17.80 -18.96
CA ALA A 17 47.92 -17.33 -17.68
C ALA A 17 47.51 -15.85 -17.73
N ALA A 18 48.31 -14.99 -18.37
CA ALA A 18 47.98 -13.57 -18.56
C ALA A 18 46.73 -13.37 -19.42
N ILE A 19 46.57 -14.15 -20.50
CA ILE A 19 45.37 -14.10 -21.36
C ILE A 19 44.14 -14.55 -20.58
N ILE A 20 44.21 -15.67 -19.84
CA ILE A 20 43.10 -16.16 -19.02
C ILE A 20 42.73 -15.12 -17.95
N ALA A 21 43.72 -14.54 -17.27
CA ALA A 21 43.49 -13.50 -16.27
C ALA A 21 42.81 -12.26 -16.86
N THR A 22 43.19 -11.86 -18.08
CA THR A 22 42.60 -10.72 -18.78
C THR A 22 41.15 -11.00 -19.18
N VAL A 23 40.86 -12.18 -19.74
CA VAL A 23 39.50 -12.60 -20.11
C VAL A 23 38.60 -12.72 -18.87
N ALA A 24 39.11 -13.31 -17.79
CA ALA A 24 38.39 -13.41 -16.52
C ALA A 24 38.08 -12.02 -15.95
N SER A 25 39.04 -11.09 -15.99
CA SER A 25 38.84 -9.71 -15.52
C SER A 25 37.80 -8.97 -16.35
N ALA A 26 37.85 -9.10 -17.68
CA ALA A 26 36.85 -8.50 -18.58
C ALA A 26 35.44 -9.06 -18.32
N PHE A 27 35.32 -10.37 -18.08
CA PHE A 27 34.06 -11.01 -17.73
C PHE A 27 33.50 -10.49 -16.40
N LEU A 28 34.33 -10.38 -15.36
CA LEU A 28 33.91 -9.85 -14.06
C LEU A 28 33.49 -8.37 -14.14
N LEU A 29 34.21 -7.56 -14.91
CA LEU A 29 33.84 -6.15 -15.13
C LEU A 29 32.49 -6.04 -15.85
N ARG A 30 32.25 -6.89 -16.86
CA ARG A 30 30.96 -6.92 -17.56
C ARG A 30 29.83 -7.39 -16.64
N MET A 31 30.02 -8.46 -15.88
CA MET A 31 29.01 -8.93 -14.93
C MET A 31 28.64 -7.85 -13.91
N ARG A 32 29.63 -7.07 -13.44
CA ARG A 32 29.37 -5.95 -12.53
C ARG A 32 28.53 -4.86 -13.20
N ALA A 33 28.87 -4.48 -14.43
CA ALA A 33 28.10 -3.49 -15.18
C ALA A 33 26.65 -3.96 -15.42
N ASP A 34 26.46 -5.23 -15.80
CA ASP A 34 25.14 -5.83 -16.01
C ASP A 34 24.31 -5.81 -14.70
N VAL A 35 24.93 -6.11 -13.55
CA VAL A 35 24.28 -6.03 -12.23
C VAL A 35 23.88 -4.60 -11.87
N GLU A 36 24.75 -3.63 -12.15
CA GLU A 36 24.46 -2.20 -11.91
C GLU A 36 23.29 -1.72 -12.80
N GLU A 37 23.22 -2.15 -14.06
CA GLU A 37 22.10 -1.86 -14.96
C GLU A 37 20.79 -2.53 -14.50
N MET A 38 20.85 -3.81 -14.12
CA MET A 38 19.69 -4.54 -13.60
C MET A 38 19.14 -3.91 -12.32
N ALA A 39 20.01 -3.41 -11.43
CA ALA A 39 19.59 -2.74 -10.21
C ALA A 39 18.77 -1.47 -10.50
N ILE A 40 19.10 -0.72 -11.56
CA ILE A 40 18.33 0.45 -11.97
C ILE A 40 16.94 0.03 -12.46
N ALA A 41 16.87 -1.00 -13.31
CA ALA A 41 15.60 -1.52 -13.83
C ALA A 41 14.71 -2.07 -12.71
N GLU A 42 15.28 -2.77 -11.72
CA GLU A 42 14.57 -3.25 -10.55
C GLU A 42 13.98 -2.10 -9.73
N ARG A 43 14.77 -1.07 -9.43
CA ARG A 43 14.28 0.11 -8.69
C ARG A 43 13.17 0.84 -9.44
N GLU A 44 13.27 0.95 -10.75
CA GLU A 44 12.19 1.53 -11.56
C GLU A 44 10.91 0.68 -11.51
N ALA A 45 11.04 -0.64 -11.60
CA ALA A 45 9.90 -1.56 -11.46
C ALA A 45 9.25 -1.45 -10.07
N GLN A 46 10.06 -1.41 -9.01
CA GLN A 46 9.60 -1.21 -7.63
C GLN A 46 8.82 0.11 -7.51
N ALA A 47 9.38 1.23 -7.98
CA ALA A 47 8.70 2.53 -7.95
C ALA A 47 7.37 2.53 -8.73
N ARG A 48 7.27 1.79 -9.84
CA ARG A 48 6.01 1.64 -10.60
C ARG A 48 4.98 0.79 -9.85
N ILE A 49 5.38 -0.27 -9.16
CA ILE A 49 4.48 -1.06 -8.30
C ILE A 49 3.94 -0.19 -7.16
N MET A 50 4.76 0.70 -6.62
CA MET A 50 4.33 1.65 -5.57
C MET A 50 3.24 2.61 -6.02
N LEU A 51 3.14 2.93 -7.32
CA LEU A 51 2.01 3.71 -7.84
C LEU A 51 0.69 2.96 -7.68
N ILE A 52 0.68 1.65 -7.93
CA ILE A 52 -0.54 0.84 -7.75
C ILE A 52 -0.92 0.83 -6.27
N ALA A 53 0.06 0.63 -5.37
CA ALA A 53 -0.15 0.69 -3.94
C ALA A 53 -0.71 2.06 -3.48
N ALA A 54 -0.18 3.15 -4.01
CA ALA A 54 -0.67 4.50 -3.73
C ALA A 54 -2.10 4.73 -4.24
N CYS A 55 -2.43 4.26 -5.45
CA CYS A 55 -3.79 4.32 -5.98
C CYS A 55 -4.77 3.54 -5.11
N THR A 56 -4.41 2.32 -4.71
CA THR A 56 -5.22 1.52 -3.78
C THR A 56 -5.35 2.21 -2.42
N TYR A 57 -4.26 2.79 -1.89
CA TYR A 57 -4.30 3.55 -0.65
C TYR A 57 -5.27 4.73 -0.74
N VAL A 58 -5.26 5.48 -1.83
CA VAL A 58 -6.21 6.59 -2.06
C VAL A 58 -7.65 6.08 -2.15
N GLN A 59 -7.89 4.95 -2.81
CA GLN A 59 -9.23 4.35 -2.89
C GLN A 59 -9.71 3.87 -1.51
N GLU A 60 -8.87 3.18 -0.76
CA GLU A 60 -9.21 2.64 0.56
C GLU A 60 -9.33 3.72 1.63
N SER A 61 -8.50 4.77 1.55
CA SER A 61 -8.58 5.93 2.45
C SER A 61 -9.74 6.87 2.12
N SER A 62 -10.45 6.64 1.01
CA SER A 62 -11.63 7.43 0.63
C SER A 62 -12.88 7.07 1.45
N ARG A 63 -12.84 6.05 2.30
CA ARG A 63 -13.99 5.62 3.12
C ARG A 63 -14.42 6.77 4.05
N LEU A 64 -15.65 7.27 3.87
CA LEU A 64 -16.23 8.30 4.74
C LEU A 64 -16.86 7.62 5.95
N GLY A 65 -16.78 8.28 7.11
CA GLY A 65 -17.36 7.78 8.35
C GLY A 65 -18.87 7.48 8.25
N TYR A 66 -19.35 6.70 9.21
CA TYR A 66 -20.74 6.28 9.32
C TYR A 66 -21.66 7.46 9.57
N ASP A 67 -22.85 7.45 8.95
CA ASP A 67 -23.93 8.39 9.27
C ASP A 67 -24.41 8.18 10.71
N VAL A 68 -24.17 9.17 11.58
CA VAL A 68 -24.67 9.24 12.96
C VAL A 68 -25.85 10.20 12.99
N GLY A 69 -27.03 9.65 12.79
CA GLY A 69 -28.24 10.47 12.67
C GLY A 69 -29.33 9.76 11.90
N ALA A 70 -28.98 8.74 11.13
CA ALA A 70 -29.98 7.81 10.62
C ALA A 70 -30.75 7.17 11.78
N PRO A 71 -32.10 7.11 11.72
CA PRO A 71 -32.91 6.45 12.74
C PRO A 71 -32.38 5.03 12.99
N ALA A 72 -32.27 4.67 14.27
CA ALA A 72 -31.61 3.47 14.79
C ALA A 72 -31.63 2.29 13.80
N GLY A 73 -30.45 1.96 13.24
CA GLY A 73 -30.23 0.74 12.46
C GLY A 73 -29.98 0.90 10.95
N LYS A 74 -29.77 2.12 10.42
CA LYS A 74 -29.39 2.30 9.00
C LYS A 74 -28.21 3.24 8.82
N HIS A 75 -27.02 2.80 9.21
CA HIS A 75 -25.80 3.48 8.77
C HIS A 75 -25.69 3.36 7.25
N ARG A 76 -25.61 4.49 6.55
CA ARG A 76 -25.25 4.51 5.12
C ARG A 76 -23.78 4.84 5.05
N GLU A 77 -22.96 3.82 4.78
CA GLU A 77 -21.56 4.02 4.42
C GLU A 77 -21.53 4.85 3.14
N ALA A 78 -20.99 6.07 3.22
CA ALA A 78 -20.66 6.87 2.06
C ALA A 78 -19.18 6.65 1.75
N PHE A 79 -18.82 6.79 0.48
CA PHE A 79 -17.43 6.70 0.05
C PHE A 79 -17.07 8.01 -0.62
N GLY A 80 -16.03 8.67 -0.15
CA GLY A 80 -15.35 9.63 -0.99
C GLY A 80 -14.47 10.69 -0.37
N TRP A 81 -13.54 11.15 -1.21
CA TRP A 81 -12.81 12.40 -1.02
C TRP A 81 -13.68 13.64 -1.28
N ILE A 82 -14.84 13.43 -1.93
CA ILE A 82 -15.93 14.38 -2.08
C ILE A 82 -17.18 13.67 -1.57
N ASP A 83 -17.92 14.32 -0.68
CA ASP A 83 -19.18 13.80 -0.17
C ASP A 83 -20.24 13.87 -1.27
N VAL A 84 -20.77 12.71 -1.66
CA VAL A 84 -21.77 12.60 -2.74
C VAL A 84 -23.12 13.21 -2.39
N ARG A 85 -23.39 13.50 -1.11
CA ARG A 85 -24.68 14.03 -0.63
C ARG A 85 -24.78 15.54 -0.81
N ASP A 86 -23.68 16.27 -0.58
CA ASP A 86 -23.65 17.73 -0.59
C ASP A 86 -22.51 18.34 -1.43
N GLY A 87 -21.63 17.52 -2.00
CA GLY A 87 -20.51 17.95 -2.84
C GLY A 87 -19.32 18.53 -2.06
N ALA A 88 -19.34 18.50 -0.73
CA ALA A 88 -18.27 19.06 0.07
C ALA A 88 -17.01 18.16 0.09
N THR A 89 -15.88 18.75 0.46
CA THR A 89 -14.61 18.02 0.60
C THR A 89 -14.67 17.06 1.81
N GLY A 90 -14.40 15.78 1.58
CA GLY A 90 -14.24 14.74 2.61
C GLY A 90 -12.76 14.44 2.91
N PRO A 91 -12.42 13.42 3.71
CA PRO A 91 -13.35 12.57 4.44
C PRO A 91 -13.93 13.27 5.68
N ARG A 92 -15.25 13.15 5.91
CA ARG A 92 -15.93 13.63 7.11
C ARG A 92 -15.86 12.59 8.23
N GLY A 93 -15.67 13.09 9.45
CA GLY A 93 -15.80 12.29 10.67
C GLY A 93 -17.23 11.86 10.93
N GLU A 94 -17.38 11.10 12.01
CA GLU A 94 -18.63 10.49 12.46
C GLU A 94 -19.73 11.54 12.83
N ASP A 95 -19.37 12.70 13.38
CA ASP A 95 -20.34 13.74 13.75
C ASP A 95 -20.58 14.77 12.63
N TRP A 96 -21.71 14.63 11.91
CA TRP A 96 -22.17 15.57 10.87
C TRP A 96 -22.62 16.93 11.42
N SER A 97 -22.98 16.99 12.70
CA SER A 97 -23.64 18.15 13.31
C SER A 97 -22.68 19.12 13.99
N ALA A 98 -21.45 18.69 14.26
CA ALA A 98 -20.42 19.56 14.80
C ALA A 98 -20.07 20.65 13.76
N PRO A 99 -20.20 21.95 14.09
CA PRO A 99 -19.89 23.04 13.17
C PRO A 99 -18.39 23.07 12.87
N ILE A 100 -17.93 22.39 11.79
CA ILE A 100 -16.56 22.42 11.22
C ILE A 100 -15.46 22.58 12.30
N GLY A 101 -15.63 21.90 13.44
CA GLY A 101 -14.99 22.29 14.71
C GLY A 101 -14.31 21.11 15.42
N PHE A 102 -14.49 19.89 14.90
CA PHE A 102 -13.58 18.76 15.15
C PHE A 102 -12.36 18.88 14.21
N ASP A 103 -11.73 20.04 14.30
CA ASP A 103 -10.92 20.72 13.27
C ASP A 103 -9.41 20.40 13.35
N ALA A 104 -9.00 19.27 13.95
CA ALA A 104 -7.57 18.97 14.11
C ALA A 104 -7.02 18.01 13.05
N PHE A 105 -7.79 16.98 12.65
CA PHE A 105 -7.29 15.97 11.69
C PHE A 105 -7.60 16.31 10.23
N PHE A 106 -8.53 17.24 9.99
CA PHE A 106 -9.07 17.51 8.65
C PHE A 106 -9.08 19.00 8.27
N SER A 107 -8.69 19.88 9.19
CA SER A 107 -8.56 21.30 8.86
C SER A 107 -7.42 21.50 7.88
N THR A 108 -7.67 22.37 6.90
CA THR A 108 -6.63 22.83 5.96
C THR A 108 -5.82 23.98 6.53
N ILE A 109 -6.21 24.47 7.71
CA ILE A 109 -5.45 25.42 8.51
C ILE A 109 -4.19 24.68 8.95
N ALA A 110 -3.04 25.31 8.73
CA ALA A 110 -1.80 24.81 9.29
C ALA A 110 -1.92 24.81 10.81
N VAL A 111 -1.92 23.62 11.42
CA VAL A 111 -2.03 23.46 12.88
C VAL A 111 -0.62 23.21 13.37
N GLU A 112 -0.11 24.08 14.23
CA GLU A 112 1.14 23.88 14.96
C GLU A 112 1.06 22.53 15.71
N ASP A 113 1.93 21.58 15.35
CA ASP A 113 1.91 20.19 15.84
C ASP A 113 2.45 20.06 17.27
N ARG A 114 2.84 21.21 17.86
CA ARG A 114 3.37 21.40 19.20
C ARG A 114 4.78 20.82 19.39
N ASP A 115 5.57 20.66 18.33
CA ASP A 115 7.01 20.39 18.41
C ASP A 115 7.80 21.57 19.02
N GLY A 116 7.21 22.76 19.04
CA GLY A 116 7.71 23.96 19.71
C GLY A 116 8.52 24.90 18.81
N ASP A 117 8.53 24.72 17.50
CA ASP A 117 9.22 25.62 16.57
C ASP A 117 8.40 26.88 16.20
N GLY A 118 7.10 26.89 16.53
CA GLY A 118 6.18 28.00 16.27
C GLY A 118 5.83 28.21 14.79
N ALA A 119 6.21 27.28 13.92
CA ALA A 119 5.92 27.31 12.50
C ALA A 119 4.55 26.65 12.21
N PRO A 120 3.78 27.18 11.25
CA PRO A 120 2.57 26.53 10.78
C PRO A 120 2.91 25.21 10.06
N ASP A 121 2.63 24.06 10.68
CA ASP A 121 2.85 22.75 10.07
C ASP A 121 1.88 22.42 8.95
N ARG A 122 2.31 21.48 8.10
CA ARG A 122 1.45 20.95 7.04
C ARG A 122 0.21 20.30 7.66
N PRO A 123 -0.98 20.51 7.07
CA PRO A 123 -2.20 19.91 7.61
C PRO A 123 -2.09 18.38 7.59
N ALA A 124 -2.61 17.73 8.62
CA ALA A 124 -2.53 16.28 8.75
C ALA A 124 -3.25 15.60 7.57
N TRP A 125 -2.69 14.50 7.05
CA TRP A 125 -3.44 13.64 6.14
C TRP A 125 -4.70 13.13 6.86
N PRO A 126 -5.91 13.15 6.26
CA PRO A 126 -6.22 13.31 4.82
C PRO A 126 -6.67 14.72 4.37
N ALA A 127 -6.41 15.78 5.15
CA ALA A 127 -6.78 17.14 4.79
C ALA A 127 -6.21 17.59 3.42
N MET A 128 -6.82 18.59 2.78
CA MET A 128 -6.22 19.18 1.57
C MET A 128 -4.84 19.74 1.90
N ARG A 129 -3.88 19.52 1.00
CA ARG A 129 -2.44 19.77 1.17
C ARG A 129 -1.73 18.86 2.16
N GLY A 130 -2.46 18.00 2.86
CA GLY A 130 -1.89 16.98 3.73
C GLY A 130 -1.13 15.93 2.95
N VAL A 131 -0.17 15.31 3.63
CA VAL A 131 0.77 14.35 3.05
C VAL A 131 0.72 13.05 3.85
N ALA A 132 0.41 11.94 3.18
CA ALA A 132 0.66 10.61 3.70
C ALA A 132 2.02 10.11 3.20
N ARG A 133 2.86 9.65 4.13
CA ARG A 133 4.10 8.94 3.82
C ARG A 133 3.93 7.47 4.19
N CYS A 134 4.18 6.58 3.24
CA CYS A 134 3.96 5.15 3.40
C CYS A 134 5.23 4.39 2.98
N PRO A 135 6.17 4.16 3.92
CA PRO A 135 7.27 3.23 3.72
C PRO A 135 6.72 1.81 3.55
N MET A 136 7.13 1.12 2.49
CA MET A 136 6.58 -0.19 2.12
C MET A 136 7.55 -1.31 2.46
N PHE A 137 7.89 -1.41 3.74
CA PHE A 137 8.64 -2.55 4.24
C PHE A 137 7.71 -3.74 4.50
N VAL A 138 8.29 -4.93 4.46
CA VAL A 138 7.57 -6.18 4.71
C VAL A 138 7.71 -6.50 6.20
N HIS A 139 6.60 -6.71 6.89
CA HIS A 139 6.63 -7.19 8.26
C HIS A 139 7.14 -8.63 8.32
N GLU A 140 7.81 -9.02 9.41
CA GLU A 140 8.16 -10.42 9.63
C GLU A 140 6.91 -11.29 9.59
N ARG A 141 5.84 -10.83 10.26
CA ARG A 141 4.48 -11.38 10.15
C ARG A 141 3.45 -10.25 10.21
N PRO A 142 2.69 -9.99 9.13
CA PRO A 142 1.67 -8.94 9.16
C PRO A 142 0.64 -9.14 10.29
N PRO A 143 0.02 -8.06 10.79
CA PRO A 143 -1.13 -8.18 11.67
C PRO A 143 -2.19 -9.09 11.06
N TYR A 144 -2.85 -9.87 11.91
CA TYR A 144 -3.89 -10.86 11.59
C TYR A 144 -3.42 -12.07 10.76
N ALA A 145 -2.21 -12.05 10.21
CA ALA A 145 -1.62 -13.21 9.55
C ALA A 145 -1.11 -14.20 10.58
N THR A 146 -1.61 -15.44 10.56
CA THR A 146 -1.07 -16.52 11.39
C THR A 146 0.23 -17.07 10.81
N GLU A 147 0.33 -17.10 9.48
CA GLU A 147 1.48 -17.57 8.70
C GLU A 147 1.63 -16.70 7.44
N LEU A 148 2.83 -16.68 6.85
CA LEU A 148 3.11 -15.97 5.60
C LEU A 148 2.68 -16.75 4.36
N THR A 149 2.55 -18.06 4.51
CA THR A 149 2.08 -18.96 3.46
C THR A 149 0.56 -19.02 3.46
N THR A 150 -0.04 -18.77 2.31
CA THR A 150 -1.47 -19.00 2.12
C THR A 150 -1.74 -20.51 2.17
N ALA A 151 -2.56 -20.95 3.12
CA ALA A 151 -3.08 -22.31 3.10
C ALA A 151 -4.17 -22.43 2.03
N TYR A 152 -4.15 -23.51 1.24
CA TYR A 152 -5.28 -23.85 0.39
C TYR A 152 -6.50 -24.13 1.28
N ASN A 153 -7.70 -23.75 0.82
CA ASN A 153 -8.96 -24.19 1.42
C ASN A 153 -9.36 -25.51 0.73
N PRO A 154 -8.98 -26.69 1.25
CA PRO A 154 -9.26 -27.95 0.57
C PRO A 154 -10.77 -28.19 0.50
N ILE A 155 -11.29 -28.30 -0.72
CA ILE A 155 -12.68 -28.71 -0.96
C ILE A 155 -12.71 -30.24 -0.95
N ALA A 156 -13.46 -30.84 -0.04
CA ALA A 156 -13.62 -32.29 -0.01
C ALA A 156 -14.40 -32.76 -1.24
N ASN A 157 -13.86 -33.73 -1.99
CA ASN A 157 -14.42 -34.22 -3.26
C ASN A 157 -15.84 -34.83 -3.18
N ALA A 158 -16.33 -35.10 -1.96
CA ALA A 158 -17.62 -35.74 -1.71
C ALA A 158 -18.49 -34.95 -0.70
N GLY A 159 -18.13 -33.70 -0.40
CA GLY A 159 -18.94 -32.85 0.47
C GLY A 159 -20.16 -32.28 -0.27
N PRO A 160 -21.22 -31.88 0.44
CA PRO A 160 -22.36 -31.16 -0.16
C PRO A 160 -21.94 -29.84 -0.82
N ASP A 161 -20.71 -29.39 -0.60
CA ASP A 161 -20.12 -28.16 -1.11
C ASP A 161 -19.07 -28.40 -2.20
N TYR A 162 -18.94 -29.65 -2.68
CA TYR A 162 -18.04 -29.95 -3.79
C TYR A 162 -18.44 -29.14 -5.04
N GLY A 163 -17.48 -28.39 -5.58
CA GLY A 163 -17.73 -27.47 -6.70
C GLY A 163 -18.29 -26.10 -6.30
N MET A 164 -18.56 -25.85 -5.02
CA MET A 164 -18.96 -24.52 -4.55
C MET A 164 -17.72 -23.71 -4.08
N PRO A 165 -17.40 -22.56 -4.68
CA PRO A 165 -16.17 -21.79 -4.41
C PRO A 165 -16.26 -20.96 -3.11
N TYR A 166 -17.03 -21.40 -2.11
CA TYR A 166 -17.17 -20.66 -0.86
C TYR A 166 -15.97 -20.90 0.07
N LEU A 167 -15.46 -19.82 0.65
CA LEU A 167 -14.84 -19.90 1.97
C LEU A 167 -15.95 -20.31 2.96
N ARG A 168 -16.06 -21.61 3.27
CA ARG A 168 -17.00 -22.13 4.29
C ARG A 168 -16.84 -21.45 5.66
N LYS A 169 -15.65 -20.89 5.89
CA LYS A 169 -15.24 -20.09 7.04
C LYS A 169 -14.50 -18.88 6.47
N PRO A 170 -15.21 -17.83 6.02
CA PRO A 170 -14.60 -16.65 5.40
C PRO A 170 -13.71 -15.91 6.40
N ASP A 171 -13.99 -16.09 7.69
CA ASP A 171 -13.12 -15.66 8.75
C ASP A 171 -12.00 -16.69 8.93
N PRO A 172 -10.71 -16.29 8.79
CA PRO A 172 -9.58 -17.14 9.17
C PRO A 172 -9.64 -17.36 10.68
N LEU A 173 -10.47 -18.32 11.12
CA LEU A 173 -10.44 -18.80 12.48
C LEU A 173 -9.05 -19.37 12.71
N SER A 174 -8.30 -18.77 13.64
CA SER A 174 -6.93 -19.20 13.91
C SER A 174 -6.92 -20.72 14.13
N VAL A 175 -6.13 -21.44 13.33
CA VAL A 175 -5.98 -22.91 13.46
C VAL A 175 -5.40 -23.27 14.83
N ILE A 176 -4.71 -22.31 15.46
CA ILE A 176 -4.27 -22.40 16.85
C ILE A 176 -5.50 -22.38 17.76
N LYS A 177 -5.78 -23.50 18.45
CA LYS A 177 -6.55 -23.52 19.70
C LYS A 177 -5.79 -22.68 20.73
N ALA A 178 -5.84 -21.35 20.63
CA ALA A 178 -5.10 -20.49 21.54
C ALA A 178 -5.78 -20.48 22.92
N PRO A 179 -5.06 -20.83 24.00
CA PRO A 179 -5.56 -20.74 25.36
C PRO A 179 -5.55 -19.27 25.81
N THR A 180 -6.64 -18.81 26.44
CA THR A 180 -6.90 -17.45 26.97
C THR A 180 -7.03 -16.31 25.93
N PRO A 181 -7.93 -15.33 26.14
CA PRO A 181 -8.15 -14.18 25.24
C PRO A 181 -6.89 -13.35 24.93
N ASP A 182 -6.00 -13.17 25.90
CA ASP A 182 -4.80 -12.32 25.74
C ASP A 182 -3.76 -12.92 24.80
N ALA A 183 -3.71 -14.25 24.69
CA ALA A 183 -2.85 -14.93 23.72
C ALA A 183 -3.37 -14.76 22.29
N LYS A 184 -4.71 -14.65 22.11
CA LYS A 184 -5.30 -14.36 20.79
C LYS A 184 -4.96 -12.96 20.32
N ILE A 185 -5.11 -11.96 21.19
CA ILE A 185 -4.81 -10.56 20.85
C ILE A 185 -3.34 -10.41 20.45
N ARG A 186 -2.41 -11.01 21.21
CA ARG A 186 -0.98 -11.00 20.85
C ARG A 186 -0.66 -11.79 19.57
N ALA A 187 -1.31 -12.93 19.34
CA ALA A 187 -1.13 -13.69 18.11
C ALA A 187 -1.65 -12.92 16.88
N TRP A 188 -2.76 -12.19 17.02
CA TRP A 188 -3.34 -11.37 15.96
C TRP A 188 -2.62 -10.04 15.73
N ALA A 189 -1.90 -9.52 16.72
CA ALA A 189 -1.06 -8.35 16.51
C ALA A 189 0.06 -8.59 15.47
N GLY A 190 0.39 -9.85 15.18
CA GLY A 190 1.42 -10.21 14.22
C GLY A 190 2.83 -10.10 14.81
N ASP A 191 3.81 -9.83 13.96
CA ASP A 191 5.14 -9.35 14.30
C ASP A 191 5.43 -8.14 13.40
N ALA A 192 5.26 -6.95 13.97
CA ALA A 192 5.38 -5.68 13.27
C ALA A 192 6.85 -5.28 13.00
N LEU A 193 7.82 -6.11 13.38
CA LEU A 193 9.22 -5.84 13.04
C LEU A 193 9.41 -5.86 11.52
N PRO A 194 10.06 -4.83 10.95
CA PRO A 194 10.37 -4.81 9.54
C PRO A 194 11.41 -5.87 9.23
N ARG A 195 11.24 -6.61 8.12
CA ARG A 195 12.31 -7.44 7.60
C ARG A 195 13.46 -6.56 7.18
N ALA A 196 14.65 -6.86 7.70
CA ALA A 196 15.85 -6.06 7.48
C ALA A 196 16.13 -5.81 5.98
N ASN A 197 15.92 -6.81 5.13
CA ASN A 197 16.15 -6.70 3.69
C ASN A 197 15.07 -5.92 2.92
N SER A 198 13.94 -5.56 3.55
CA SER A 198 12.85 -4.80 2.92
C SER A 198 12.82 -3.33 3.33
N THR A 199 13.56 -2.98 4.38
CA THR A 199 13.59 -1.62 4.92
C THR A 199 14.32 -0.70 3.95
N GLY A 200 13.71 0.44 3.62
CA GLY A 200 14.30 1.42 2.72
C GLY A 200 14.43 0.96 1.26
N LEU A 201 13.68 -0.07 0.85
CA LEU A 201 13.64 -0.47 -0.56
C LEU A 201 12.63 0.34 -1.37
N SER A 202 11.44 0.55 -0.83
CA SER A 202 10.35 1.19 -1.57
C SER A 202 9.42 1.96 -0.65
N TRP A 203 8.84 3.02 -1.18
CA TRP A 203 7.86 3.84 -0.49
C TRP A 203 6.98 4.56 -1.51
N PHE A 204 5.82 5.00 -1.06
CA PHE A 204 5.06 6.02 -1.76
C PHE A 204 4.65 7.14 -0.82
N ARG A 205 4.42 8.29 -1.41
CA ARG A 205 3.97 9.50 -0.75
C ARG A 205 2.79 10.03 -1.52
N VAL A 206 1.72 10.39 -0.81
CA VAL A 206 0.52 10.96 -1.41
C VAL A 206 0.30 12.33 -0.78
N ARG A 207 0.31 13.36 -1.62
CA ARG A 207 -0.14 14.68 -1.25
C ARG A 207 -1.48 14.96 -1.89
N ARG A 208 -2.42 15.43 -1.08
CA ARG A 208 -3.71 15.88 -1.59
C ARG A 208 -3.59 17.30 -2.13
N GLU A 209 -3.70 17.47 -3.43
CA GLU A 209 -3.58 18.79 -4.06
C GLU A 209 -4.91 19.55 -4.00
N ASP A 210 -6.01 18.83 -4.25
CA ASP A 210 -7.38 19.34 -4.31
C ASP A 210 -8.36 18.28 -3.75
N ALA A 211 -9.66 18.56 -3.80
CA ALA A 211 -10.70 17.70 -3.25
C ALA A 211 -10.61 16.25 -3.73
N ALA A 212 -10.28 16.00 -5.00
CA ALA A 212 -10.15 14.67 -5.58
C ALA A 212 -8.89 14.46 -6.44
N THR A 213 -7.94 15.41 -6.38
CA THR A 213 -6.68 15.33 -7.13
C THR A 213 -5.51 15.17 -6.17
N PHE A 214 -4.61 14.25 -6.51
CA PHE A 214 -3.46 13.89 -5.68
C PHE A 214 -2.18 13.93 -6.48
N VAL A 215 -1.11 14.33 -5.81
CA VAL A 215 0.26 14.16 -6.28
C VAL A 215 0.81 12.93 -5.57
N VAL A 216 1.18 11.92 -6.35
CA VAL A 216 1.79 10.69 -5.87
C VAL A 216 3.26 10.69 -6.24
N THR A 217 4.12 10.54 -5.24
CA THR A 217 5.54 10.31 -5.47
C THR A 217 5.88 8.89 -5.05
N CYS A 218 6.48 8.14 -5.96
CA CYS A 218 6.93 6.78 -5.71
C CYS A 218 8.46 6.76 -5.72
N GLY A 219 9.04 6.18 -4.68
CA GLY A 219 10.48 6.07 -4.52
C GLY A 219 10.94 4.64 -4.31
N ALA A 220 12.14 4.36 -4.81
CA ALA A 220 12.88 3.14 -4.54
C ALA A 220 14.23 3.51 -3.91
N GLY A 221 14.22 3.65 -2.58
CA GLY A 221 15.36 4.08 -1.79
C GLY A 221 15.01 4.32 -0.32
N ALA A 222 16.03 4.71 0.44
CA ALA A 222 15.97 4.73 1.90
C ALA A 222 15.50 6.06 2.50
N THR A 223 15.13 7.05 1.69
CA THR A 223 14.63 8.34 2.20
C THR A 223 13.24 8.25 2.82
N GLN A 224 12.53 7.12 2.70
CA GLN A 224 11.18 6.89 3.26
C GLN A 224 10.13 7.93 2.82
N GLY A 225 10.38 8.65 1.73
CA GLY A 225 9.47 9.67 1.21
C GLY A 225 9.70 11.08 1.73
N PHE A 226 10.77 11.33 2.50
CA PHE A 226 11.19 12.69 2.83
C PHE A 226 11.74 13.40 1.58
N MET A 227 11.32 14.65 1.39
CA MET A 227 11.67 15.45 0.21
C MET A 227 13.08 16.02 0.30
N ASP A 228 13.40 16.57 1.47
CA ASP A 228 14.64 17.25 1.83
C ASP A 228 14.92 17.08 3.34
N TRP A 229 16.07 17.59 3.78
CA TRP A 229 16.48 17.49 5.18
C TRP A 229 15.65 18.38 6.08
N GLU A 230 15.22 19.53 5.58
CA GLU A 230 14.36 20.47 6.29
C GLU A 230 13.03 19.80 6.68
N GLU A 231 12.45 18.96 5.82
CA GLU A 231 11.29 18.13 6.17
C GLU A 231 11.61 17.05 7.21
N VAL A 232 12.82 16.48 7.19
CA VAL A 232 13.25 15.52 8.23
C VAL A 232 13.33 16.21 9.59
N GLU A 233 13.92 17.41 9.65
CA GLU A 233 14.03 18.21 10.87
C GLU A 233 12.67 18.66 11.40
N GLY A 234 11.83 19.24 10.54
CA GLY A 234 10.48 19.69 10.92
C GLY A 234 9.52 18.55 11.30
N MET A 235 9.88 17.29 11.05
CA MET A 235 9.11 16.14 11.51
C MET A 235 9.76 15.45 12.72
N GLY A 236 10.84 16.01 13.28
CA GLY A 236 11.61 15.40 14.37
C GLY A 236 12.24 14.05 14.01
N ALA A 237 12.43 13.76 12.73
CA ALA A 237 12.79 12.44 12.21
C ALA A 237 14.31 12.26 11.99
N THR A 238 15.13 13.19 12.47
CA THR A 238 16.59 13.20 12.27
C THR A 238 17.27 11.91 12.75
N GLY A 239 16.76 11.29 13.83
CA GLY A 239 17.28 10.04 14.38
C GLY A 239 17.21 8.85 13.42
N ILE A 240 16.26 8.84 12.48
CA ILE A 240 16.14 7.78 11.45
C ILE A 240 17.37 7.75 10.54
N PHE A 241 17.99 8.91 10.34
CA PHE A 241 19.15 9.10 9.47
C PHE A 241 20.43 9.37 10.28
N GLY A 242 20.45 8.99 11.57
CA GLY A 242 21.60 9.18 12.45
C GLY A 242 21.94 10.65 12.75
N GLY A 243 21.03 11.58 12.46
CA GLY A 243 21.27 13.02 12.60
C GLY A 243 22.25 13.60 11.57
N ASP A 244 22.56 12.87 10.50
CA ASP A 244 23.53 13.28 9.48
C ASP A 244 22.85 13.69 8.16
N ARG A 245 22.81 14.99 7.92
CA ARG A 245 22.30 15.58 6.66
C ARG A 245 23.05 15.05 5.43
N VAL A 246 24.36 14.87 5.53
CA VAL A 246 25.18 14.41 4.41
C VAL A 246 24.82 12.97 4.04
N ALA A 247 24.58 12.11 5.05
CA ALA A 247 24.10 10.76 4.81
C ALA A 247 22.72 10.77 4.14
N PHE A 248 21.79 11.63 4.57
CA PHE A 248 20.49 11.76 3.92
C PHE A 248 20.60 12.23 2.46
N ASP A 249 21.42 13.23 2.18
CA ASP A 249 21.63 13.73 0.81
C ASP A 249 22.22 12.65 -0.12
N GLN A 250 23.08 11.78 0.42
CA GLN A 250 23.59 10.61 -0.31
C GLN A 250 22.49 9.59 -0.62
N LEU A 251 21.60 9.30 0.35
CA LEU A 251 20.44 8.44 0.14
C LEU A 251 19.51 9.04 -0.92
N LEU A 252 19.23 10.34 -0.83
CA LEU A 252 18.37 11.09 -1.73
C LEU A 252 18.91 11.12 -3.18
N ALA A 253 20.24 11.22 -3.33
CA ALA A 253 20.92 11.20 -4.63
C ALA A 253 20.93 9.79 -5.25
N GLY A 254 21.01 8.74 -4.44
CA GLY A 254 21.00 7.34 -4.90
C GLY A 254 19.61 6.79 -5.23
N GLU A 255 18.56 7.56 -4.96
CA GLU A 255 17.19 7.10 -5.02
C GLU A 255 16.51 7.36 -6.38
N THR A 256 15.80 6.33 -6.89
CA THR A 256 14.95 6.45 -8.07
C THR A 256 13.57 6.96 -7.65
N ARG A 257 13.20 8.16 -8.11
CA ARG A 257 11.89 8.78 -7.87
C ARG A 257 11.09 8.95 -9.16
N THR A 258 9.79 8.71 -9.06
CA THR A 258 8.83 9.00 -10.12
C THR A 258 7.63 9.73 -9.55
N TRP A 259 7.12 10.70 -10.30
CA TRP A 259 6.03 11.57 -9.86
C TRP A 259 4.83 11.40 -10.77
N TYR A 260 3.66 11.34 -10.16
CA TYR A 260 2.39 11.21 -10.83
C TYR A 260 1.40 12.20 -10.25
N ARG A 261 0.48 12.64 -11.09
CA ARG A 261 -0.76 13.27 -10.67
C ARG A 261 -1.88 12.30 -10.97
N ILE A 262 -2.82 12.14 -10.06
CA ILE A 262 -3.98 11.26 -10.22
C ILE A 262 -5.25 12.01 -9.87
N GLU A 263 -6.34 11.71 -10.57
CA GLU A 263 -7.68 12.13 -10.18
C GLU A 263 -8.48 10.91 -9.75
N TRP A 264 -9.09 11.01 -8.59
CA TRP A 264 -10.06 10.05 -8.09
C TRP A 264 -11.47 10.57 -8.40
N SER A 265 -12.40 9.64 -8.66
CA SER A 265 -13.82 9.95 -8.85
C SER A 265 -14.64 9.13 -7.88
N ALA A 266 -15.68 9.75 -7.31
CA ALA A 266 -16.56 9.09 -6.34
C ALA A 266 -17.27 7.86 -6.90
N ALA A 267 -17.56 6.94 -5.98
CA ALA A 267 -18.43 5.82 -6.22
C ALA A 267 -19.82 6.34 -6.60
N VAL A 268 -20.31 5.99 -7.80
CA VAL A 268 -21.66 6.37 -8.26
C VAL A 268 -22.72 5.38 -7.76
N ALA A 269 -22.29 4.21 -7.26
CA ALA A 269 -23.16 3.18 -6.72
C ALA A 269 -22.70 2.79 -5.31
N PRO A 270 -23.62 2.62 -4.34
CA PRO A 270 -23.27 2.15 -3.02
C PRO A 270 -22.78 0.70 -3.10
N SER A 271 -21.74 0.39 -2.34
CA SER A 271 -21.46 -0.97 -1.89
C SER A 271 -22.48 -1.32 -0.80
N GLU A 272 -23.76 -1.36 -1.14
CA GLU A 272 -24.66 -2.17 -0.32
C GLU A 272 -24.20 -3.59 -0.54
N VAL A 273 -23.35 -4.08 0.37
CA VAL A 273 -23.06 -5.50 0.52
C VAL A 273 -24.41 -6.17 0.42
N HIS A 274 -24.63 -6.90 -0.67
CA HIS A 274 -25.89 -7.59 -0.93
C HIS A 274 -26.01 -8.78 0.02
N ASN A 275 -26.09 -8.49 1.32
CA ASN A 275 -26.57 -9.33 2.41
C ASN A 275 -28.09 -9.46 2.27
N VAL A 276 -28.53 -9.91 1.09
CA VAL A 276 -29.95 -10.04 0.74
C VAL A 276 -30.64 -11.04 1.66
N ALA A 277 -29.90 -11.99 2.27
CA ALA A 277 -30.43 -12.89 3.29
C ALA A 277 -30.88 -12.14 4.56
N ASN A 278 -30.14 -11.12 5.03
CA ASN A 278 -30.58 -10.29 6.17
C ASN A 278 -31.81 -9.43 5.83
N ALA A 279 -31.93 -8.97 4.57
CA ALA A 279 -33.08 -8.20 4.13
C ALA A 279 -34.35 -9.03 3.88
N LEU A 280 -34.20 -10.33 3.55
CA LEU A 280 -35.33 -11.22 3.25
C LEU A 280 -35.76 -12.11 4.43
N ASN A 281 -34.89 -12.37 5.42
CA ASN A 281 -35.21 -13.16 6.62
C ASN A 281 -35.27 -12.27 7.87
N SER A 282 -36.21 -11.32 7.86
CA SER A 282 -36.62 -10.49 9.00
C SER A 282 -37.27 -11.29 10.14
N GLY A 283 -36.59 -12.32 10.65
CA GLY A 283 -37.11 -13.22 11.70
C GLY A 283 -36.10 -14.11 12.41
N SER A 284 -34.82 -14.19 11.99
CA SER A 284 -33.78 -14.94 12.73
C SER A 284 -32.65 -14.03 13.21
N ALA A 285 -32.42 -14.01 14.52
CA ALA A 285 -31.57 -13.06 15.25
C ALA A 285 -30.04 -13.28 15.15
N ILE A 286 -29.55 -13.95 14.10
CA ILE A 286 -28.11 -14.18 13.93
C ILE A 286 -27.69 -13.56 12.62
N ASP A 287 -26.93 -12.48 12.69
CA ASP A 287 -26.26 -11.90 11.52
C ASP A 287 -25.40 -12.97 10.85
N GLN A 288 -25.74 -13.30 9.61
CA GLN A 288 -24.97 -14.23 8.79
C GLN A 288 -24.26 -13.43 7.68
N TYR A 289 -22.93 -13.47 7.69
CA TYR A 289 -22.06 -12.89 6.66
C TYR A 289 -21.99 -13.77 5.39
N LEU A 290 -23.14 -14.20 4.87
CA LEU A 290 -23.22 -14.97 3.64
C LEU A 290 -23.20 -14.02 2.44
N SER A 291 -22.01 -13.76 1.91
CA SER A 291 -21.84 -13.13 0.60
C SER A 291 -22.07 -14.17 -0.51
N PHE A 292 -22.94 -13.87 -1.47
CA PHE A 292 -22.94 -14.64 -2.73
C PHE A 292 -21.62 -14.38 -3.48
N PRO A 293 -21.04 -15.39 -4.16
CA PRO A 293 -19.84 -15.20 -4.94
C PRO A 293 -20.12 -14.21 -6.06
N MET A 294 -19.10 -13.43 -6.43
CA MET A 294 -19.09 -12.76 -7.71
C MET A 294 -19.28 -13.82 -8.81
N ASN A 295 -20.29 -13.63 -9.65
CA ASN A 295 -20.71 -14.44 -10.78
C ASN A 295 -21.51 -15.74 -10.53
N THR A 296 -22.27 -15.90 -9.43
CA THR A 296 -23.25 -17.00 -9.38
C THR A 296 -24.49 -16.65 -10.21
N SER A 297 -24.51 -17.15 -11.44
CA SER A 297 -25.69 -17.18 -12.31
C SER A 297 -26.69 -18.28 -11.94
N ASP A 298 -26.39 -19.10 -10.94
CA ASP A 298 -27.23 -20.25 -10.60
C ASP A 298 -28.34 -19.83 -9.62
N VAL A 299 -29.56 -19.75 -10.14
CA VAL A 299 -30.77 -19.54 -9.35
C VAL A 299 -31.51 -20.88 -9.34
N PRO A 300 -31.81 -21.46 -8.16
CA PRO A 300 -32.73 -22.58 -8.07
C PRO A 300 -34.05 -22.23 -8.79
N GLN A 301 -34.49 -23.10 -9.70
CA GLN A 301 -35.67 -22.92 -10.55
C GLN A 301 -36.84 -22.20 -9.85
N GLY A 302 -37.23 -21.03 -10.38
CA GLY A 302 -38.50 -20.37 -10.03
C GLY A 302 -38.42 -19.02 -9.30
N LYS A 303 -37.24 -18.46 -9.02
CA LYS A 303 -37.10 -17.09 -8.49
C LYS A 303 -36.45 -16.17 -9.54
N ALA A 304 -37.06 -15.00 -9.76
CA ALA A 304 -36.64 -14.05 -10.79
C ALA A 304 -35.14 -13.69 -10.69
N MET A 305 -34.49 -13.64 -11.85
CA MET A 305 -33.06 -13.37 -12.01
C MET A 305 -32.67 -12.03 -11.38
N ARG A 306 -31.70 -12.04 -10.46
CA ARG A 306 -30.88 -10.86 -10.21
C ARG A 306 -29.60 -11.06 -11.00
N SER A 307 -29.41 -10.30 -12.09
CA SER A 307 -28.06 -10.14 -12.61
C SER A 307 -27.26 -9.51 -11.49
N GLN A 308 -26.17 -10.14 -11.09
CA GLN A 308 -25.19 -9.48 -10.25
C GLN A 308 -24.63 -8.31 -11.05
N ALA A 309 -25.24 -7.14 -10.89
CA ALA A 309 -24.65 -5.92 -11.37
C ALA A 309 -23.37 -5.78 -10.55
N HIS A 310 -22.23 -6.00 -11.18
CA HIS A 310 -20.93 -5.67 -10.61
C HIS A 310 -21.06 -4.27 -10.02
N CYS A 311 -20.76 -4.10 -8.73
CA CYS A 311 -20.50 -2.76 -8.22
C CYS A 311 -19.18 -2.33 -8.87
N ILE A 312 -19.27 -1.69 -10.04
CA ILE A 312 -18.14 -1.33 -10.89
C ILE A 312 -17.20 -0.33 -10.18
N ASN A 313 -17.59 0.21 -9.02
CA ASN A 313 -16.93 1.35 -8.42
C ASN A 313 -17.06 1.40 -6.87
N MET A 314 -16.74 0.32 -6.15
CA MET A 314 -16.67 0.38 -4.68
C MET A 314 -15.45 1.21 -4.25
N GLY A 315 -15.64 2.30 -3.48
CA GLY A 315 -14.53 3.16 -3.01
C GLY A 315 -14.03 4.20 -4.02
N GLY A 316 -14.73 4.39 -5.14
CA GLY A 316 -14.31 5.33 -6.18
C GLY A 316 -13.24 4.78 -7.12
N THR A 317 -13.04 5.45 -8.25
CA THR A 317 -12.17 4.99 -9.34
C THR A 317 -11.12 6.04 -9.65
N ILE A 318 -9.88 5.62 -9.88
CA ILE A 318 -8.85 6.50 -10.45
C ILE A 318 -9.19 6.76 -11.92
N ARG A 319 -9.60 8.00 -12.23
CA ARG A 319 -10.06 8.39 -13.56
C ARG A 319 -8.91 8.52 -14.54
N TRP A 320 -7.79 9.08 -14.09
CA TRP A 320 -6.57 9.17 -14.87
C TRP A 320 -5.33 9.18 -13.98
N VAL A 321 -4.22 8.83 -14.61
CA VAL A 321 -2.87 8.91 -14.05
C VAL A 321 -2.00 9.64 -15.06
N GLN A 322 -1.38 10.73 -14.63
CA GLN A 322 -0.46 11.52 -15.44
C GLN A 322 0.93 11.45 -14.84
N ARG A 323 1.89 10.88 -15.58
CA ARG A 323 3.31 10.94 -15.20
C ARG A 323 3.83 12.36 -15.37
N LEU A 324 4.41 12.93 -14.31
CA LEU A 324 5.05 14.24 -14.34
C LEU A 324 6.51 14.08 -14.75
N ARG A 325 6.99 14.97 -15.63
CA ARG A 325 8.39 14.95 -16.12
C ARG A 325 9.37 15.57 -15.14
N GLN A 326 8.88 16.46 -14.29
CA GLN A 326 9.66 17.21 -13.31
C GLN A 326 9.07 16.95 -11.93
N PRO A 327 9.90 17.05 -10.87
CA PRO A 327 9.40 17.04 -9.51
C PRO A 327 8.40 18.20 -9.36
N PRO A 328 7.19 17.94 -8.82
CA PRO A 328 6.28 19.02 -8.51
C PRO A 328 6.91 19.90 -7.43
N THR A 329 6.57 21.18 -7.39
CA THR A 329 7.02 22.12 -6.33
C THR A 329 6.67 21.62 -4.92
N HIS A 330 5.66 20.76 -4.88
CA HIS A 330 4.84 20.45 -3.74
C HIS A 330 4.36 19.02 -3.92
N TRP A 331 5.04 18.08 -3.28
CA TRP A 331 4.60 16.69 -3.17
C TRP A 331 4.60 16.27 -1.71
#